data_AF-A0A391NYT4-F1
#
_entry.id   AF-A0A391NYT4-F1
#
_cell.length_a   1.000
_cell.length_b   1.000
_cell.length_c   1.000
_cell.angle_alpha   90.00
_cell.angle_beta   90.00
_cell.angle_gamma   90.00
#
_symmetry.space_group_name_H-M   'P 1'
#
loop_
_entity.id
_entity.type
_entity.pdbx_description
1 polymer ?
#
loop_
_entity_poly.entity_id
_entity_poly.type
_entity_poly.pdbx_seq_one_letter_code
_entity_poly.pdbx_strand_id
1 'polypeptide(L)'
;MKQHRSQFQRQLRLRHPRAGLQPDSKYTELVVSAPENAIDHIMNQVRQKLASASPEDVLVGIPSGVSCPLMASKLGPLRKELSQVLSESYCELLFNVCVVFEQRSVKITVVGEAKCQLALLVGRVHSFLAAQAPHQFTLSVSGSGRAANEVNTNPRYRQLASSVTPQHTPGDRNSVMLMLVHHLIWATGCSVYGGFVRDWVIRGKEANDIDCLLPSMSQLDSVKASLIGCAKHLGLQWTGEVGHPNSYMVSFSGAGMAPISVDLVDPHLSSPPPHCECSAANVKINEKGVMAKKAYAGGDLVTLADCVSHIQSKSFVCFIDWGCAANTTGCDNLVRRVKRKYLDRGWSLLNRLPTTQMQRLQGMPEYRGWQKAGQLHFDPKYTGMDWANVFPTN
;
A
#
# COMPACT_ATOMS: atom_id res chain seq x y z
N MET A 1 2.45 11.33 23.31
CA MET A 1 3.94 11.27 23.19
C MET A 1 4.64 10.53 24.34
N LYS A 2 4.41 10.85 25.62
CA LYS A 2 5.12 10.19 26.76
C LYS A 2 4.98 8.66 26.77
N GLN A 3 3.79 8.13 26.49
CA GLN A 3 3.49 6.69 26.49
C GLN A 3 4.18 5.92 25.34
N HIS A 4 4.19 6.47 24.12
CA HIS A 4 4.93 5.89 23.00
C HIS A 4 6.46 5.92 23.23
N ARG A 5 6.98 6.94 23.92
CA ARG A 5 8.40 7.01 24.28
C ARG A 5 8.80 5.89 25.23
N SER A 6 8.01 5.65 26.29
CA SER A 6 8.27 4.58 27.25
C SER A 6 8.22 3.20 26.59
N GLN A 7 7.29 2.97 25.65
CA GLN A 7 7.17 1.70 24.93
C GLN A 7 8.36 1.48 23.98
N PHE A 8 8.73 2.49 23.20
CA PHE A 8 9.90 2.42 22.30
C PHE A 8 11.20 2.22 23.09
N GLN A 9 11.39 2.94 24.20
CA GLN A 9 12.56 2.77 25.06
C GLN A 9 12.63 1.37 25.68
N ARG A 10 11.48 0.78 26.05
CA ARG A 10 11.41 -0.61 26.53
C ARG A 10 11.79 -1.60 25.43
N GLN A 11 11.27 -1.43 24.21
CA GLN A 11 11.64 -2.27 23.06
C GLN A 11 13.13 -2.15 22.70
N LEU A 12 13.67 -0.93 22.74
CA LEU A 12 15.07 -0.66 22.49
C LEU A 12 15.95 -1.38 23.52
N ARG A 13 15.58 -1.32 24.81
CA ARG A 13 16.30 -2.00 25.90
C ARG A 13 16.20 -3.52 25.85
N LEU A 14 15.10 -4.07 25.36
CA LEU A 14 14.99 -5.53 25.15
C LEU A 14 16.00 -6.03 24.12
N ARG A 15 16.28 -5.23 23.08
CA ARG A 15 17.24 -5.58 22.02
C ARG A 15 18.67 -5.18 22.37
N HIS A 16 18.82 -4.08 23.10
CA HIS A 16 20.09 -3.47 23.48
C HIS A 16 20.02 -3.06 24.96
N PRO A 17 20.35 -3.95 25.91
CA PRO A 17 20.15 -3.70 27.35
C PRO A 17 20.84 -2.44 27.89
N ARG A 18 21.95 -2.04 27.25
CA ARG A 18 22.72 -0.83 27.60
C ARG A 18 22.26 0.44 26.86
N ALA A 19 21.21 0.35 26.06
CA ALA A 19 20.68 1.50 25.33
C ALA A 19 19.79 2.39 26.22
N GLY A 20 19.98 3.71 26.10
CA GLY A 20 19.25 4.73 26.83
C GLY A 20 18.75 5.82 25.89
N LEU A 21 17.56 6.33 26.16
CA LEU A 21 17.00 7.53 25.55
C LEU A 21 16.63 8.48 26.68
N GLN A 22 17.22 9.66 26.68
CA GLN A 22 16.89 10.73 27.63
C GLN A 22 16.72 12.04 26.86
N PRO A 23 15.61 12.77 27.03
CA PRO A 23 15.57 14.14 26.56
C PRO A 23 16.64 14.95 27.32
N ASP A 24 17.22 15.94 26.67
CA ASP A 24 17.98 16.96 27.37
C ASP A 24 17.08 17.75 28.33
N SER A 25 17.69 18.57 29.19
CA SER A 25 16.97 19.35 30.22
C SER A 25 15.94 20.33 29.63
N LYS A 26 16.05 20.67 28.35
CA LYS A 26 15.17 21.60 27.63
C LYS A 26 14.16 20.90 26.72
N TYR A 27 14.18 19.57 26.64
CA TYR A 27 13.37 18.77 25.71
C TYR A 27 13.53 19.17 24.22
N THR A 28 14.67 19.78 23.88
CA THR A 28 15.04 20.16 22.53
C THR A 28 15.82 19.07 21.82
N GLU A 29 16.52 18.23 22.58
CA GLU A 29 17.36 17.16 22.05
C GLU A 29 17.03 15.82 22.71
N LEU A 30 17.27 14.73 21.99
CA LEU A 30 17.20 13.38 22.54
C LEU A 30 18.61 12.79 22.60
N VAL A 31 19.14 12.68 23.81
CA VAL A 31 20.41 12.03 24.07
C VAL A 31 20.23 10.51 23.95
N VAL A 32 21.02 9.91 23.07
CA VAL A 32 21.06 8.46 22.85
C VAL A 32 22.36 7.92 23.43
N SER A 33 22.26 7.00 24.38
CA SER A 33 23.41 6.28 24.93
C SER A 33 23.36 4.83 24.50
N ALA A 34 24.45 4.28 23.95
CA ALA A 34 24.53 2.87 23.56
C ALA A 34 26.00 2.41 23.49
N PRO A 35 26.25 1.08 23.43
CA PRO A 35 27.57 0.55 23.08
C PRO A 35 28.05 1.10 21.72
N GLU A 36 29.34 1.37 21.61
CA GLU A 36 29.96 1.97 20.41
C GLU A 36 29.67 1.17 19.13
N ASN A 37 29.72 -0.16 19.20
CA ASN A 37 29.42 -1.04 18.06
C ASN A 37 27.93 -1.09 17.66
N ALA A 38 27.04 -0.50 18.44
CA ALA A 38 25.60 -0.48 18.19
C ALA A 38 25.02 0.93 18.02
N ILE A 39 25.82 1.98 18.26
CA ILE A 39 25.33 3.36 18.32
C ILE A 39 24.72 3.81 17.00
N ASP A 40 25.35 3.51 15.86
CA ASP A 40 24.84 3.92 14.55
C ASP A 40 23.51 3.24 14.21
N HIS A 41 23.40 1.94 14.50
CA HIS A 41 22.16 1.19 14.28
C HIS A 41 21.02 1.73 15.13
N ILE A 42 21.28 1.99 16.42
CA ILE A 42 20.30 2.54 17.36
C ILE A 42 19.93 3.97 16.97
N MET A 43 20.91 4.81 16.61
CA MET A 43 20.68 6.17 16.12
C MET A 43 19.79 6.18 14.87
N ASN A 44 19.99 5.24 13.95
CA ASN A 44 19.12 5.09 12.79
C ASN A 44 17.69 4.69 13.17
N GLN A 45 17.50 3.74 14.10
CA GLN A 45 16.17 3.40 14.61
C GLN A 45 15.49 4.59 15.31
N VAL A 46 16.24 5.34 16.12
CA VAL A 46 15.75 6.54 16.81
C VAL A 46 15.35 7.61 15.82
N ARG A 47 16.20 7.91 14.82
CA ARG A 47 15.90 8.86 13.74
C ARG A 47 14.66 8.44 12.96
N GLN A 48 14.53 7.16 12.61
CA GLN A 48 13.32 6.64 11.95
C GLN A 48 12.08 6.83 12.82
N LYS A 49 12.17 6.57 14.13
CA LYS A 49 11.03 6.75 15.04
C LYS A 49 10.67 8.22 15.24
N LEU A 50 11.66 9.10 15.39
CA LEU A 50 11.45 10.54 15.46
C LEU A 50 10.86 11.09 14.15
N ALA A 51 11.39 10.65 13.02
CA ALA A 51 10.84 10.98 11.71
C ALA A 51 9.41 10.47 11.54
N SER A 52 9.04 9.31 12.11
CA SER A 52 7.63 8.88 12.11
C SER A 52 6.76 9.75 13.01
N ALA A 53 7.28 10.22 14.14
CA ALA A 53 6.52 11.00 15.13
C ALA A 53 6.45 12.50 14.84
N SER A 54 7.29 13.05 13.95
CA SER A 54 7.23 14.45 13.57
C SER A 54 5.99 14.73 12.71
N PRO A 55 5.25 15.82 12.96
CA PRO A 55 4.21 16.26 12.05
C PRO A 55 4.80 16.61 10.68
N GLU A 56 4.05 16.31 9.63
CA GLU A 56 4.36 16.72 8.27
C GLU A 56 3.20 17.45 7.65
N ASP A 57 3.51 18.55 6.99
CA ASP A 57 2.55 19.48 6.43
C ASP A 57 2.58 19.45 4.91
N VAL A 58 1.40 19.31 4.31
CA VAL A 58 1.18 19.43 2.87
C VAL A 58 0.10 20.47 2.62
N LEU A 59 0.36 21.34 1.66
CA LEU A 59 -0.53 22.40 1.22
C LEU A 59 -1.10 22.03 -0.14
N VAL A 60 -2.41 22.12 -0.26
CA VAL A 60 -3.14 21.95 -1.52
C VAL A 60 -3.76 23.28 -1.91
N GLY A 61 -3.39 23.83 -3.06
CA GLY A 61 -3.88 25.15 -3.49
C GLY A 61 -5.39 25.18 -3.70
N ILE A 62 -6.03 26.26 -3.24
CA ILE A 62 -7.44 26.58 -3.49
C ILE A 62 -7.52 27.42 -4.77
N PRO A 63 -8.34 27.05 -5.76
CA PRO A 63 -8.49 27.82 -6.99
C PRO A 63 -8.87 29.28 -6.72
N SER A 64 -8.45 30.18 -7.62
CA SER A 64 -8.77 31.61 -7.52
C SER A 64 -10.28 31.88 -7.50
N GLY A 65 -11.07 31.09 -8.23
CA GLY A 65 -12.53 31.19 -8.26
C GLY A 65 -13.26 30.67 -7.01
N VAL A 66 -12.55 30.08 -6.04
CA VAL A 66 -13.15 29.50 -4.83
C VAL A 66 -12.90 30.40 -3.61
N SER A 67 -13.95 30.73 -2.86
CA SER A 67 -13.87 31.54 -1.64
C SER A 67 -13.24 30.74 -0.48
N CYS A 68 -12.16 31.25 0.12
CA CYS A 68 -11.49 30.61 1.27
C CYS A 68 -12.39 30.51 2.51
N PRO A 69 -13.16 31.56 2.91
CA PRO A 69 -14.13 31.43 4.01
C PRO A 69 -15.19 30.35 3.77
N LEU A 70 -15.71 30.25 2.55
CA LEU A 70 -16.67 29.20 2.19
C LEU A 70 -16.03 27.81 2.25
N MET A 71 -14.75 27.67 1.89
CA MET A 71 -14.04 26.41 2.06
C MET A 71 -13.85 26.05 3.52
N ALA A 72 -13.48 27.01 4.37
CA ALA A 72 -13.33 26.76 5.80
C ALA A 72 -14.62 26.20 6.42
N SER A 73 -15.79 26.73 6.04
CA SER A 73 -17.08 26.19 6.52
C SER A 73 -17.40 24.79 6.00
N LYS A 74 -16.95 24.44 4.79
CA LYS A 74 -17.20 23.12 4.18
C LYS A 74 -16.14 22.06 4.54
N LEU A 75 -15.03 22.44 5.17
CA LEU A 75 -14.00 21.49 5.62
C LEU A 75 -14.44 20.59 6.78
N GLY A 76 -15.42 21.01 7.58
CA GLY A 76 -15.94 20.19 8.70
C GLY A 76 -16.45 18.81 8.24
N PRO A 77 -17.39 18.75 7.27
CA PRO A 77 -17.82 17.51 6.64
C PRO A 77 -16.68 16.68 6.05
N LEU A 78 -15.77 17.30 5.29
CA LEU A 78 -14.62 16.60 4.70
C LEU A 78 -13.72 15.99 5.78
N ARG A 79 -13.44 16.73 6.87
CA ARG A 79 -12.64 16.21 7.99
C ARG A 79 -13.31 14.99 8.63
N LYS A 80 -14.64 14.99 8.74
CA LYS A 80 -15.41 13.84 9.25
C LYS A 80 -15.32 12.64 8.32
N GLU A 81 -15.48 12.85 7.00
CA GLU A 81 -15.30 11.80 5.98
C GLU A 81 -13.88 11.21 6.05
N LEU A 82 -12.85 12.06 6.06
CA LEU A 82 -11.46 11.62 6.13
C LEU A 82 -11.19 10.85 7.42
N SER A 83 -11.75 11.29 8.55
CA SER A 83 -11.61 10.59 9.83
C SER A 83 -12.25 9.19 9.77
N GLN A 84 -13.44 9.09 9.18
CA GLN A 84 -14.13 7.81 9.00
C GLN A 84 -13.32 6.87 8.10
N VAL A 85 -12.90 7.36 6.93
CA VAL A 85 -12.09 6.61 5.96
C VAL A 85 -10.79 6.09 6.60
N LEU A 86 -10.13 6.92 7.40
CA LEU A 86 -8.90 6.53 8.08
C LEU A 86 -9.12 5.58 9.25
N SER A 87 -10.24 5.72 9.99
CA SER A 87 -10.60 4.84 11.10
C SER A 87 -10.90 3.40 10.66
N GLU A 88 -11.36 3.21 9.41
CA GLU A 88 -11.56 1.88 8.83
C GLU A 88 -10.22 1.12 8.62
N SER A 89 -9.10 1.83 8.59
CA SER A 89 -7.79 1.27 8.26
C SER A 89 -6.80 1.25 9.44
N TYR A 90 -6.99 2.09 10.48
CA TYR A 90 -6.01 2.30 11.55
C TYR A 90 -6.66 2.79 12.86
N CYS A 91 -6.11 2.38 14.01
CA CYS A 91 -6.69 2.69 15.32
C CYS A 91 -6.35 4.10 15.86
N GLU A 92 -5.28 4.78 15.41
CA GLU A 92 -4.88 6.08 15.98
C GLU A 92 -4.14 6.97 14.96
N LEU A 93 -4.83 7.41 13.90
CA LEU A 93 -4.24 8.37 12.97
C LEU A 93 -4.46 9.81 13.43
N LEU A 94 -3.36 10.48 13.78
CA LEU A 94 -3.35 11.90 14.06
C LEU A 94 -3.19 12.65 12.74
N PHE A 95 -4.27 13.28 12.29
CA PHE A 95 -4.25 14.21 11.18
C PHE A 95 -5.09 15.45 11.47
N ASN A 96 -4.80 16.54 10.78
CA ASN A 96 -5.60 17.75 10.80
C ASN A 96 -5.69 18.34 9.39
N VAL A 97 -6.81 18.98 9.08
CA VAL A 97 -7.05 19.65 7.79
C VAL A 97 -7.62 21.03 8.07
N CYS A 98 -6.99 22.10 7.59
CA CYS A 98 -7.46 23.47 7.77
C CYS A 98 -7.19 24.34 6.54
N VAL A 99 -7.87 25.48 6.42
CA VAL A 99 -7.56 26.49 5.40
C VAL A 99 -6.47 27.42 5.92
N VAL A 100 -5.46 27.69 5.10
CA VAL A 100 -4.46 28.75 5.30
C VAL A 100 -4.80 29.89 4.35
N PHE A 101 -5.46 30.92 4.90
CA PHE A 101 -6.04 32.02 4.11
C PHE A 101 -4.99 32.80 3.33
N GLU A 102 -3.87 33.13 3.96
CA GLU A 102 -2.76 33.90 3.35
C GLU A 102 -2.19 33.20 2.12
N GLN A 103 -2.11 31.87 2.17
CA GLN A 103 -1.55 31.05 1.09
C GLN A 103 -2.62 30.53 0.13
N ARG A 104 -3.90 30.85 0.37
CA ARG A 104 -5.06 30.29 -0.33
C ARG A 104 -4.93 28.77 -0.52
N SER A 105 -4.70 28.05 0.56
CA SER A 105 -4.44 26.60 0.51
C SER A 105 -5.19 25.85 1.60
N VAL A 106 -5.42 24.56 1.37
CA VAL A 106 -5.82 23.59 2.39
C VAL A 106 -4.55 22.92 2.90
N LYS A 107 -4.24 23.12 4.18
CA LYS A 107 -3.14 22.47 4.88
C LYS A 107 -3.61 21.16 5.48
N ILE A 108 -2.89 20.09 5.18
CA ILE A 108 -3.03 18.75 5.73
C ILE A 108 -1.80 18.50 6.60
N THR A 109 -2.01 18.27 7.89
CA THR A 109 -0.96 17.88 8.83
C THR A 109 -1.15 16.41 9.17
N VAL A 110 -0.11 15.58 9.04
CA VAL A 110 -0.14 14.15 9.40
C VAL A 110 0.99 13.80 10.35
N VAL A 111 0.74 12.84 11.25
CA VAL A 111 1.72 12.32 12.20
C VAL A 111 1.67 10.79 12.18
N GLY A 112 2.83 10.14 12.38
CA GLY A 112 2.90 8.69 12.55
C GLY A 112 2.58 7.93 11.27
N GLU A 113 1.78 6.88 11.42
CA GLU A 113 1.40 5.98 10.32
C GLU A 113 0.49 6.67 9.29
N ALA A 114 -0.14 7.80 9.63
CA ALA A 114 -1.02 8.55 8.72
C ALA A 114 -0.26 9.03 7.46
N LYS A 115 1.07 9.13 7.55
CA LYS A 115 1.95 9.52 6.44
C LYS A 115 1.82 8.59 5.23
N CYS A 116 1.60 7.30 5.43
CA CYS A 116 1.40 6.38 4.31
C CYS A 116 0.08 6.62 3.55
N GLN A 117 -0.87 7.32 4.17
CA GLN A 117 -2.16 7.72 3.59
C GLN A 117 -2.15 9.17 3.09
N LEU A 118 -1.01 9.84 3.07
CA LEU A 118 -0.98 11.26 2.72
C LEU A 118 -1.42 11.50 1.26
N ALA A 119 -1.09 10.60 0.34
CA ALA A 119 -1.58 10.65 -1.04
C ALA A 119 -3.12 10.46 -1.14
N LEU A 120 -3.72 9.66 -0.25
CA LEU A 120 -5.18 9.55 -0.12
C LEU A 120 -5.79 10.87 0.34
N LEU A 121 -5.27 11.41 1.43
CA LEU A 121 -5.75 12.67 2.01
C LEU A 121 -5.70 13.80 0.97
N VAL A 122 -4.59 13.90 0.24
CA VAL A 122 -4.42 14.87 -0.85
C VAL A 122 -5.38 14.59 -2.01
N GLY A 123 -5.56 13.32 -2.41
CA GLY A 123 -6.52 12.94 -3.46
C GLY A 123 -7.97 13.27 -3.11
N ARG A 124 -8.36 13.10 -1.85
CA ARG A 124 -9.69 13.45 -1.35
C ARG A 124 -9.92 14.95 -1.24
N VAL A 125 -8.93 15.68 -0.71
CA VAL A 125 -8.96 17.16 -0.71
C VAL A 125 -9.03 17.67 -2.15
N HIS A 126 -8.29 17.06 -3.08
CA HIS A 126 -8.37 17.38 -4.50
C HIS A 126 -9.78 17.15 -5.06
N SER A 127 -10.38 15.97 -4.86
CA SER A 127 -11.76 15.70 -5.34
C SER A 127 -12.76 16.69 -4.77
N PHE A 128 -12.64 16.99 -3.47
CA PHE A 128 -13.48 17.97 -2.80
C PHE A 128 -13.35 19.36 -3.43
N LEU A 129 -12.13 19.84 -3.66
CA LEU A 129 -11.89 21.16 -4.27
C LEU A 129 -12.32 21.20 -5.74
N ALA A 130 -12.07 20.14 -6.51
CA ALA A 130 -12.48 20.03 -7.90
C ALA A 130 -14.01 20.07 -8.05
N ALA A 131 -14.75 19.46 -7.12
CA ALA A 131 -16.21 19.53 -7.09
C ALA A 131 -16.75 20.95 -6.85
N GLN A 132 -15.95 21.85 -6.27
CA GLN A 132 -16.34 23.26 -6.08
C GLN A 132 -16.01 24.13 -7.31
N ALA A 133 -15.08 23.71 -8.15
CA ALA A 133 -14.66 24.43 -9.35
C ALA A 133 -14.23 23.48 -10.49
N PRO A 134 -15.18 22.76 -11.13
CA PRO A 134 -14.88 21.68 -12.07
C PRO A 134 -14.06 22.09 -13.29
N HIS A 135 -14.13 23.37 -13.69
CA HIS A 135 -13.52 23.88 -14.92
C HIS A 135 -12.24 24.70 -14.71
N GLN A 136 -11.78 24.89 -13.46
CA GLN A 136 -10.64 25.77 -13.14
C GLN A 136 -9.66 25.16 -12.14
N PHE A 137 -9.65 23.84 -12.02
CA PHE A 137 -8.84 23.16 -11.02
C PHE A 137 -7.56 22.57 -11.62
N THR A 138 -6.42 23.20 -11.32
CA THR A 138 -5.09 22.57 -11.45
C THR A 138 -4.57 22.30 -10.05
N LEU A 139 -4.25 21.04 -9.76
CA LEU A 139 -3.74 20.66 -8.44
C LEU A 139 -2.34 21.24 -8.23
N SER A 140 -2.19 22.20 -7.33
CA SER A 140 -0.90 22.61 -6.78
C SER A 140 -0.70 21.99 -5.41
N VAL A 141 0.41 21.26 -5.25
CA VAL A 141 0.81 20.68 -3.96
C VAL A 141 2.18 21.21 -3.59
N SER A 142 2.32 21.75 -2.38
CA SER A 142 3.60 22.16 -1.82
C SER A 142 3.72 21.67 -0.37
N GLY A 143 4.93 21.56 0.15
CA GLY A 143 5.16 21.12 1.51
C GLY A 143 6.65 20.95 1.79
N SER A 144 7.00 20.82 3.06
CA SER A 144 8.38 20.57 3.50
C SER A 144 8.43 19.25 4.25
N GLY A 145 9.45 18.43 3.99
CA GLY A 145 9.63 17.13 4.64
C GLY A 145 9.57 15.93 3.68
N ARG A 146 9.71 14.73 4.26
CA ARG A 146 9.82 13.46 3.52
C ARG A 146 8.49 13.04 2.91
N ALA A 147 7.38 13.28 3.59
CA ALA A 147 6.02 12.97 3.18
C ALA A 147 5.48 13.98 2.15
N ALA A 148 5.87 15.26 2.20
CA ALA A 148 5.60 16.20 1.10
C ALA A 148 6.30 15.76 -0.21
N ASN A 149 7.53 15.24 -0.09
CA ASN A 149 8.17 14.54 -1.20
C ASN A 149 7.41 13.26 -1.55
N GLU A 150 6.88 12.49 -0.59
CA GLU A 150 6.14 11.25 -0.89
C GLU A 150 4.80 11.48 -1.62
N VAL A 151 4.08 12.56 -1.33
CA VAL A 151 2.89 12.99 -2.10
C VAL A 151 3.27 13.31 -3.54
N ASN A 152 4.43 13.95 -3.72
CA ASN A 152 4.99 14.17 -5.04
C ASN A 152 5.57 12.87 -5.64
N THR A 153 5.95 11.87 -4.84
CA THR A 153 6.52 10.60 -5.33
C THR A 153 5.48 9.53 -5.66
N ASN A 154 4.24 9.63 -5.16
CA ASN A 154 3.15 8.72 -5.54
C ASN A 154 1.95 9.42 -6.20
N PRO A 155 2.17 10.10 -7.34
CA PRO A 155 1.08 10.73 -8.10
C PRO A 155 0.05 9.72 -8.60
N ARG A 156 0.47 8.45 -8.78
CA ARG A 156 -0.36 7.33 -9.21
C ARG A 156 -1.43 6.98 -8.18
N TYR A 157 -1.05 6.84 -6.90
CA TYR A 157 -2.02 6.56 -5.86
C TYR A 157 -3.01 7.71 -5.70
N ARG A 158 -2.52 8.95 -5.75
CA ARG A 158 -3.36 10.15 -5.68
C ARG A 158 -4.43 10.20 -6.78
N GLN A 159 -4.10 9.80 -8.01
CA GLN A 159 -5.07 9.72 -9.11
C GLN A 159 -6.17 8.70 -8.82
N LEU A 160 -5.84 7.57 -8.19
CA LEU A 160 -6.80 6.51 -7.85
C LEU A 160 -7.66 6.85 -6.63
N ALA A 161 -7.07 7.57 -5.66
CA ALA A 161 -7.76 8.05 -4.46
C ALA A 161 -8.72 9.22 -4.74
N SER A 162 -8.63 9.81 -5.94
CA SER A 162 -9.49 10.90 -6.38
C SER A 162 -10.67 10.36 -7.19
N SER A 163 -11.88 10.82 -6.91
CA SER A 163 -13.07 10.52 -7.73
C SER A 163 -13.06 11.24 -9.07
N VAL A 164 -12.18 12.25 -9.23
CA VAL A 164 -11.93 12.90 -10.53
C VAL A 164 -11.24 11.92 -11.46
N THR A 165 -11.85 11.67 -12.62
CA THR A 165 -11.30 10.82 -13.67
C THR A 165 -9.90 11.30 -14.09
N PRO A 166 -8.89 10.43 -14.10
CA PRO A 166 -7.55 10.81 -14.52
C PRO A 166 -7.53 11.16 -16.03
N GLN A 167 -6.55 11.96 -16.42
CA GLN A 167 -6.27 12.17 -17.85
C GLN A 167 -5.57 10.93 -18.41
N HIS A 168 -5.88 10.59 -19.66
CA HIS A 168 -5.19 9.54 -20.40
C HIS A 168 -4.56 10.08 -21.67
N THR A 169 -3.49 9.45 -22.10
CA THR A 169 -2.83 9.74 -23.36
C THR A 169 -3.17 8.61 -24.32
N PRO A 170 -3.87 8.87 -25.44
CA PRO A 170 -4.19 7.85 -26.42
C PRO A 170 -2.94 7.06 -26.84
N GLY A 171 -3.03 5.74 -26.83
CA GLY A 171 -1.91 4.85 -27.18
C GLY A 171 -0.92 4.55 -26.05
N ASP A 172 -0.96 5.24 -24.90
CA ASP A 172 -0.14 4.87 -23.74
C ASP A 172 -0.84 3.81 -22.87
N ARG A 173 -0.26 2.61 -22.84
CA ARG A 173 -0.77 1.46 -22.08
C ARG A 173 -0.98 1.77 -20.61
N ASN A 174 -0.04 2.47 -19.99
CA ASN A 174 -0.09 2.75 -18.56
C ASN A 174 -1.24 3.71 -18.22
N SER A 175 -1.46 4.74 -19.04
CA SER A 175 -2.59 5.66 -18.88
C SER A 175 -3.94 4.99 -19.11
N VAL A 176 -4.03 4.06 -20.06
CA VAL A 176 -5.24 3.27 -20.31
C VAL A 176 -5.52 2.31 -19.14
N MET A 177 -4.51 1.61 -18.63
CA MET A 177 -4.68 0.78 -17.43
C MET A 177 -5.12 1.60 -16.21
N LEU A 178 -4.58 2.81 -16.03
CA LEU A 178 -5.02 3.73 -14.99
C LEU A 178 -6.51 4.09 -15.13
N MET A 179 -6.99 4.37 -16.34
CA MET A 179 -8.41 4.65 -16.60
C MET A 179 -9.30 3.45 -16.28
N LEU A 180 -8.91 2.25 -16.69
CA LEU A 180 -9.65 1.01 -16.39
C LEU A 180 -9.70 0.76 -14.88
N VAL A 181 -8.59 0.94 -14.17
CA VAL A 181 -8.53 0.79 -12.71
C VAL A 181 -9.38 1.84 -12.00
N HIS A 182 -9.33 3.10 -12.45
CA HIS A 182 -10.16 4.17 -11.91
C HIS A 182 -11.65 3.85 -12.08
N HIS A 183 -12.05 3.38 -13.27
CA HIS A 183 -13.41 2.93 -13.55
C HIS A 183 -13.83 1.76 -12.64
N LEU A 184 -12.96 0.77 -12.46
CA LEU A 184 -13.23 -0.36 -11.55
C LEU A 184 -13.48 0.11 -10.10
N ILE A 185 -12.70 1.07 -9.61
CA ILE A 185 -12.88 1.60 -8.25
C ILE A 185 -14.18 2.40 -8.14
N TRP A 186 -14.35 3.41 -8.99
CA TRP A 186 -15.36 4.45 -8.80
C TRP A 186 -16.69 4.18 -9.48
N ALA A 187 -16.72 3.43 -10.58
CA ALA A 187 -17.95 3.13 -11.31
C ALA A 187 -18.52 1.75 -10.97
N THR A 188 -17.67 0.78 -10.62
CA THR A 188 -18.11 -0.60 -10.37
C THR A 188 -17.98 -1.04 -8.92
N GLY A 189 -17.32 -0.24 -8.06
CA GLY A 189 -17.14 -0.55 -6.64
C GLY A 189 -16.17 -1.72 -6.37
N CYS A 190 -15.30 -2.05 -7.31
CA CYS A 190 -14.28 -3.09 -7.14
C CYS A 190 -13.12 -2.58 -6.27
N SER A 191 -12.41 -3.51 -5.64
CA SER A 191 -11.08 -3.23 -5.06
C SER A 191 -9.99 -3.70 -6.01
N VAL A 192 -8.91 -2.95 -6.20
CA VAL A 192 -7.77 -3.35 -7.06
C VAL A 192 -6.55 -3.69 -6.22
N TYR A 193 -5.80 -4.73 -6.59
CA TYR A 193 -4.63 -5.22 -5.85
C TYR A 193 -3.54 -5.74 -6.80
N GLY A 194 -2.59 -6.50 -6.26
CA GLY A 194 -1.69 -7.31 -7.08
C GLY A 194 -0.59 -6.51 -7.77
N GLY A 195 -0.23 -6.91 -9.00
CA GLY A 195 0.88 -6.30 -9.76
C GLY A 195 0.69 -4.81 -9.99
N PHE A 196 -0.54 -4.39 -10.28
CA PHE A 196 -0.88 -2.98 -10.48
C PHE A 196 -0.60 -2.13 -9.24
N VAL A 197 -1.07 -2.53 -8.06
CA VAL A 197 -0.83 -1.76 -6.82
C VAL A 197 0.63 -1.86 -6.38
N ARG A 198 1.20 -3.06 -6.38
CA ARG A 198 2.57 -3.29 -5.92
C ARG A 198 3.60 -2.61 -6.81
N ASP A 199 3.57 -2.88 -8.10
CA ASP A 199 4.63 -2.48 -9.03
C ASP A 199 4.33 -1.10 -9.64
N TRP A 200 3.10 -0.87 -10.11
CA TRP A 200 2.75 0.41 -10.72
C TRP A 200 2.50 1.50 -9.67
N VAL A 201 1.59 1.32 -8.73
CA VAL A 201 1.28 2.38 -7.77
C VAL A 201 2.45 2.66 -6.82
N ILE A 202 2.99 1.63 -6.15
CA ILE A 202 3.96 1.86 -5.06
C ILE A 202 5.41 1.96 -5.55
N ARG A 203 5.83 1.14 -6.52
CA ARG A 203 7.24 1.08 -6.98
C ARG A 203 7.55 1.93 -8.21
N GLY A 204 6.55 2.52 -8.86
CA GLY A 204 6.76 3.31 -10.07
C GLY A 204 7.18 2.48 -11.30
N LYS A 205 6.96 1.16 -11.29
CA LYS A 205 7.29 0.24 -12.41
C LYS A 205 6.05 -0.03 -13.27
N GLU A 206 6.23 -0.75 -14.37
CA GLU A 206 5.10 -1.20 -15.18
C GLU A 206 4.40 -2.39 -14.53
N ALA A 207 3.09 -2.50 -14.73
CA ALA A 207 2.29 -3.65 -14.32
C ALA A 207 1.92 -4.49 -15.54
N ASN A 208 1.87 -5.81 -15.37
CA ASN A 208 1.53 -6.72 -16.47
C ASN A 208 0.03 -6.81 -16.69
N ASP A 209 -0.75 -6.77 -15.61
CA ASP A 209 -2.17 -7.07 -15.53
C ASP A 209 -2.84 -6.21 -14.45
N ILE A 210 -4.16 -6.32 -14.36
CA ILE A 210 -4.98 -5.70 -13.31
C ILE A 210 -5.68 -6.81 -12.54
N ASP A 211 -5.32 -6.99 -11.26
CA ASP A 211 -6.06 -7.86 -10.35
C ASP A 211 -7.12 -7.04 -9.60
N CYS A 212 -8.38 -7.46 -9.60
CA CYS A 212 -9.43 -6.82 -8.81
C CYS A 212 -10.32 -7.81 -8.07
N LEU A 213 -10.82 -7.41 -6.90
CA LEU A 213 -11.86 -8.11 -6.16
C LEU A 213 -13.21 -7.50 -6.55
N LEU A 214 -14.14 -8.36 -6.93
CA LEU A 214 -15.52 -7.97 -7.14
C LEU A 214 -16.17 -7.55 -5.81
N PRO A 215 -17.12 -6.60 -5.82
CA PRO A 215 -17.89 -6.29 -4.62
C PRO A 215 -18.78 -7.47 -4.21
N SER A 216 -19.31 -8.20 -5.19
CA SER A 216 -20.00 -9.48 -5.02
C SER A 216 -19.95 -10.30 -6.32
N MET A 217 -20.06 -11.62 -6.22
CA MET A 217 -20.15 -12.47 -7.41
C MET A 217 -21.41 -12.22 -8.24
N SER A 218 -22.52 -11.83 -7.60
CA SER A 218 -23.75 -11.44 -8.31
C SER A 218 -23.56 -10.24 -9.23
N GLN A 219 -22.50 -9.44 -9.05
CA GLN A 219 -22.24 -8.27 -9.88
C GLN A 219 -21.30 -8.55 -11.05
N LEU A 220 -20.72 -9.76 -11.18
CA LEU A 220 -19.72 -10.09 -12.21
C LEU A 220 -20.12 -9.60 -13.60
N ASP A 221 -21.32 -9.93 -14.08
CA ASP A 221 -21.77 -9.57 -15.42
C ASP A 221 -21.94 -8.06 -15.60
N SER A 222 -22.46 -7.36 -14.57
CA SER A 222 -22.60 -5.91 -14.59
C SER A 222 -21.25 -5.19 -14.61
N VAL A 223 -20.28 -5.66 -13.81
CA VAL A 223 -18.91 -5.14 -13.79
C VAL A 223 -18.24 -5.38 -15.13
N LYS A 224 -18.36 -6.59 -15.68
CA LYS A 224 -17.81 -6.96 -16.97
C LYS A 224 -18.35 -6.08 -18.11
N ALA A 225 -19.67 -5.92 -18.19
CA ALA A 225 -20.31 -5.07 -19.20
C ALA A 225 -19.86 -3.61 -19.09
N SER A 226 -19.80 -3.08 -17.85
CA SER A 226 -19.32 -1.71 -17.57
C SER A 226 -17.85 -1.52 -17.96
N LEU A 227 -16.99 -2.50 -17.65
CA LEU A 227 -15.57 -2.50 -18.00
C LEU A 227 -15.35 -2.56 -19.52
N ILE A 228 -16.09 -3.41 -20.23
CA ILE A 228 -16.02 -3.50 -21.69
C ILE A 228 -16.47 -2.18 -22.33
N GLY A 229 -17.53 -1.56 -21.81
CA GLY A 229 -17.97 -0.22 -22.25
C GLY A 229 -16.88 0.84 -22.06
N CYS A 230 -16.24 0.87 -20.88
CA CYS A 230 -15.11 1.75 -20.60
C CYS A 230 -13.95 1.50 -21.57
N ALA A 231 -13.54 0.25 -21.76
CA ALA A 231 -12.47 -0.14 -22.66
C ALA A 231 -12.74 0.33 -24.11
N LYS A 232 -13.97 0.19 -24.59
CA LYS A 232 -14.39 0.68 -25.91
C LYS A 232 -14.22 2.20 -26.04
N HIS A 233 -14.59 2.97 -25.02
CA HIS A 233 -14.40 4.43 -25.00
C HIS A 233 -12.92 4.84 -25.02
N LEU A 234 -12.03 3.98 -24.53
CA LEU A 234 -10.58 4.17 -24.57
C LEU A 234 -9.94 3.68 -25.88
N GLY A 235 -10.74 3.24 -26.85
CA GLY A 235 -10.25 2.72 -28.13
C GLY A 235 -9.69 1.30 -28.06
N LEU A 236 -10.01 0.54 -27.00
CA LEU A 236 -9.66 -0.87 -26.90
C LEU A 236 -10.74 -1.76 -27.50
N GLN A 237 -10.31 -2.89 -28.04
CA GLN A 237 -11.16 -3.99 -28.48
C GLN A 237 -11.13 -5.10 -27.42
N TRP A 238 -12.30 -5.60 -27.03
CA TRP A 238 -12.41 -6.79 -26.20
C TRP A 238 -12.05 -8.03 -27.03
N THR A 239 -11.10 -8.83 -26.55
CA THR A 239 -10.55 -9.98 -27.29
C THR A 239 -10.98 -11.34 -26.72
N GLY A 240 -11.59 -11.36 -25.54
CA GLY A 240 -12.16 -12.57 -24.97
C GLY A 240 -12.20 -12.57 -23.46
N GLU A 241 -12.69 -13.68 -22.92
CA GLU A 241 -12.76 -13.96 -21.49
C GLU A 241 -12.38 -15.40 -21.19
N VAL A 242 -11.81 -15.63 -20.01
CA VAL A 242 -11.44 -16.96 -19.53
C VAL A 242 -11.87 -17.10 -18.07
N GLY A 243 -12.66 -18.14 -17.78
CA GLY A 243 -13.03 -18.49 -16.42
C GLY A 243 -11.96 -19.34 -15.73
N HIS A 244 -11.68 -19.03 -14.48
CA HIS A 244 -10.84 -19.78 -13.55
C HIS A 244 -11.62 -20.09 -12.26
N PRO A 245 -11.21 -21.06 -11.44
CA PRO A 245 -11.98 -21.48 -10.26
C PRO A 245 -12.36 -20.38 -9.25
N ASN A 246 -11.65 -19.25 -9.21
CA ASN A 246 -11.98 -18.11 -8.34
C ASN A 246 -11.84 -16.76 -9.06
N SER A 247 -11.75 -16.73 -10.38
CA SER A 247 -11.58 -15.49 -11.12
C SER A 247 -12.06 -15.58 -12.56
N TYR A 248 -12.35 -14.43 -13.15
CA TYR A 248 -12.73 -14.29 -14.54
C TYR A 248 -11.79 -13.27 -15.18
N MET A 249 -10.97 -13.72 -16.12
CA MET A 249 -10.05 -12.87 -16.85
C MET A 249 -10.78 -12.26 -18.05
N VAL A 250 -10.73 -10.94 -18.20
CA VAL A 250 -11.21 -10.21 -19.39
C VAL A 250 -10.00 -9.60 -20.09
N SER A 251 -9.86 -9.82 -21.39
CA SER A 251 -8.71 -9.35 -22.17
C SER A 251 -9.07 -8.31 -23.21
N PHE A 252 -8.18 -7.33 -23.39
CA PHE A 252 -8.33 -6.22 -24.32
C PHE A 252 -7.07 -6.03 -25.15
N SER A 253 -7.24 -5.57 -26.39
CA SER A 253 -6.16 -5.14 -27.28
C SER A 253 -6.39 -3.73 -27.83
N GLY A 254 -5.32 -2.98 -28.06
CA GLY A 254 -5.35 -1.67 -28.72
C GLY A 254 -4.30 -1.61 -29.83
N ALA A 255 -4.49 -0.70 -30.78
CA ALA A 255 -3.52 -0.50 -31.86
C ALA A 255 -2.15 -0.09 -31.30
N GLY A 256 -1.10 -0.83 -31.65
CA GLY A 256 0.27 -0.55 -31.19
C GLY A 256 0.51 -0.79 -29.69
N MET A 257 -0.42 -1.46 -29.00
CA MET A 257 -0.38 -1.66 -27.55
C MET A 257 -0.31 -3.15 -27.19
N ALA A 258 0.53 -3.50 -26.21
CA ALA A 258 0.51 -4.86 -25.64
C ALA A 258 -0.84 -5.15 -24.97
N PRO A 259 -1.33 -6.41 -25.00
CA PRO A 259 -2.61 -6.77 -24.39
C PRO A 259 -2.72 -6.35 -22.92
N ILE A 260 -3.95 -6.02 -22.52
CA ILE A 260 -4.31 -5.72 -21.14
C ILE A 260 -5.28 -6.81 -20.68
N SER A 261 -4.92 -7.50 -19.61
CA SER A 261 -5.79 -8.48 -18.97
C SER A 261 -6.23 -7.96 -17.60
N VAL A 262 -7.51 -8.13 -17.30
CA VAL A 262 -8.14 -7.77 -16.03
C VAL A 262 -8.73 -9.01 -15.40
N ASP A 263 -8.22 -9.40 -14.23
CA ASP A 263 -8.73 -10.51 -13.44
C ASP A 263 -9.79 -10.02 -12.46
N LEU A 264 -11.05 -10.42 -12.70
CA LEU A 264 -12.19 -10.19 -11.82
C LEU A 264 -12.29 -11.36 -10.83
N VAL A 265 -11.84 -11.15 -9.59
CA VAL A 265 -11.68 -12.21 -8.58
C VAL A 265 -12.86 -12.25 -7.61
N ASP A 266 -13.31 -13.46 -7.29
CA ASP A 266 -14.35 -13.72 -6.31
C ASP A 266 -13.90 -13.25 -4.91
N PRO A 267 -14.69 -12.41 -4.20
CA PRO A 267 -14.40 -12.05 -2.82
C PRO A 267 -14.43 -13.24 -1.84
N HIS A 268 -15.19 -14.30 -2.14
CA HIS A 268 -15.31 -15.53 -1.36
C HIS A 268 -14.35 -16.61 -1.87
N LEU A 269 -13.06 -16.29 -1.86
CA LEU A 269 -11.99 -17.19 -2.31
C LEU A 269 -12.11 -18.58 -1.66
N SER A 270 -12.23 -19.62 -2.50
CA SER A 270 -12.25 -21.03 -2.06
C SER A 270 -10.92 -21.51 -1.45
N SER A 271 -9.87 -20.67 -1.50
CA SER A 271 -8.56 -20.98 -0.92
C SER A 271 -8.59 -20.84 0.60
N PRO A 272 -7.98 -21.75 1.39
CA PRO A 272 -7.89 -21.58 2.83
C PRO A 272 -7.17 -20.27 3.20
N PRO A 273 -7.53 -19.64 4.34
CA PRO A 273 -6.76 -18.52 4.89
C PRO A 273 -5.27 -18.89 5.09
N PRO A 274 -4.35 -17.92 5.00
CA PRO A 274 -4.57 -16.54 4.62
C PRO A 274 -4.76 -16.40 3.11
N HIS A 275 -5.84 -15.76 2.68
CA HIS A 275 -6.12 -15.43 1.27
C HIS A 275 -5.09 -14.45 0.63
N CYS A 276 -3.91 -14.31 1.24
CA CYS A 276 -2.75 -13.57 0.80
C CYS A 276 -1.45 -14.30 1.21
N GLU A 277 -0.53 -14.47 0.26
CA GLU A 277 0.69 -15.28 0.43
C GLU A 277 1.80 -14.55 1.21
N CYS A 278 1.85 -13.22 1.13
CA CYS A 278 2.93 -12.44 1.72
C CYS A 278 2.57 -10.94 1.87
N SER A 279 3.37 -10.22 2.64
CA SER A 279 3.17 -8.78 2.87
C SER A 279 3.20 -7.95 1.57
N ALA A 280 4.04 -8.31 0.60
CA ALA A 280 4.16 -7.58 -0.67
C ALA A 280 2.95 -7.77 -1.60
N ALA A 281 2.14 -8.79 -1.34
CA ALA A 281 0.86 -9.03 -2.03
C ALA A 281 -0.35 -8.63 -1.17
N ASN A 282 -0.12 -8.08 0.03
CA ASN A 282 -1.16 -7.76 1.00
C ASN A 282 -1.56 -6.28 1.01
N VAL A 283 -1.57 -5.65 -0.17
CA VAL A 283 -2.02 -4.27 -0.34
C VAL A 283 -3.06 -4.22 -1.45
N LYS A 284 -4.18 -3.58 -1.16
CA LYS A 284 -5.23 -3.25 -2.12
C LYS A 284 -5.57 -1.77 -2.04
N ILE A 285 -6.17 -1.25 -3.10
CA ILE A 285 -6.92 0.00 -3.11
C ILE A 285 -8.39 -0.41 -3.18
N ASN A 286 -9.18 -0.04 -2.18
CA ASN A 286 -10.57 -0.47 -2.07
C ASN A 286 -11.50 0.34 -2.98
N GLU A 287 -12.80 0.06 -2.92
CA GLU A 287 -13.88 0.73 -3.66
C GLU A 287 -14.02 2.23 -3.35
N LYS A 288 -13.36 2.70 -2.30
CA LYS A 288 -13.26 4.11 -1.92
C LYS A 288 -11.89 4.70 -2.30
N GLY A 289 -11.06 4.04 -3.10
CA GLY A 289 -9.72 4.54 -3.41
C GLY A 289 -8.75 4.55 -2.21
N VAL A 290 -9.09 3.85 -1.12
CA VAL A 290 -8.30 3.79 0.13
C VAL A 290 -7.36 2.61 0.08
N MET A 291 -6.09 2.84 0.41
CA MET A 291 -5.11 1.78 0.50
C MET A 291 -5.33 1.02 1.81
N ALA A 292 -5.57 -0.28 1.70
CA ALA A 292 -5.87 -1.17 2.81
C ALA A 292 -5.10 -2.49 2.67
N LYS A 293 -5.04 -3.28 3.75
CA LYS A 293 -4.59 -4.67 3.63
C LYS A 293 -5.60 -5.48 2.80
N LYS A 294 -5.12 -6.39 1.96
CA LYS A 294 -6.00 -7.29 1.18
C LYS A 294 -6.71 -8.28 2.10
N ALA A 295 -5.97 -8.85 3.05
CA ALA A 295 -6.43 -9.77 4.06
C ALA A 295 -5.80 -9.40 5.42
N TYR A 296 -6.41 -9.87 6.52
CA TYR A 296 -5.86 -9.69 7.86
C TYR A 296 -4.62 -10.58 8.14
N ALA A 297 -4.04 -11.19 7.09
CA ALA A 297 -2.86 -12.02 7.15
C ALA A 297 -1.66 -11.27 7.75
N GLY A 298 -0.99 -11.89 8.72
CA GLY A 298 0.07 -11.27 9.51
C GLY A 298 -0.42 -10.39 10.66
N GLY A 299 -1.73 -10.32 10.91
CA GLY A 299 -2.33 -9.64 12.07
C GLY A 299 -1.89 -8.17 12.21
N ASP A 300 -1.78 -7.71 13.46
CA ASP A 300 -1.26 -6.38 13.80
C ASP A 300 0.27 -6.28 13.69
N LEU A 301 0.94 -7.40 13.54
CA LEU A 301 2.39 -7.48 13.48
C LEU A 301 2.93 -6.96 12.14
N VAL A 302 2.28 -7.31 11.03
CA VAL A 302 2.57 -6.72 9.71
C VAL A 302 1.47 -5.72 9.39
N THR A 303 1.77 -4.47 9.73
CA THR A 303 0.90 -3.32 9.47
C THR A 303 0.84 -3.04 7.96
N LEU A 304 -0.14 -2.25 7.52
CA LEU A 304 -0.16 -1.79 6.13
C LEU A 304 1.09 -0.93 5.81
N ALA A 305 1.56 -0.12 6.76
CA ALA A 305 2.81 0.63 6.60
C ALA A 305 4.02 -0.28 6.35
N ASP A 306 4.11 -1.41 7.06
CA ASP A 306 5.11 -2.45 6.80
C ASP A 306 4.96 -3.02 5.39
N CYS A 307 3.74 -3.37 4.96
CA CYS A 307 3.50 -3.88 3.61
C CYS A 307 3.98 -2.90 2.53
N VAL A 308 3.66 -1.61 2.65
CA VAL A 308 4.11 -0.57 1.69
C VAL A 308 5.63 -0.43 1.71
N SER A 309 6.24 -0.39 2.90
CA SER A 309 7.69 -0.31 3.05
C SER A 309 8.41 -1.52 2.45
N HIS A 310 7.85 -2.72 2.66
CA HIS A 310 8.34 -3.95 2.08
C HIS A 310 8.29 -3.89 0.54
N ILE A 311 7.19 -3.41 -0.04
CA ILE A 311 7.07 -3.24 -1.49
C ILE A 311 8.11 -2.25 -2.05
N GLN A 312 8.29 -1.09 -1.39
CA GLN A 312 9.26 -0.08 -1.81
C GLN A 312 10.69 -0.63 -1.78
N SER A 313 11.04 -1.40 -0.74
CA SER A 313 12.36 -2.01 -0.56
C SER A 313 12.55 -3.36 -1.28
N LYS A 314 11.55 -3.80 -2.06
CA LYS A 314 11.50 -5.15 -2.65
C LYS A 314 11.78 -6.26 -1.64
N SER A 315 11.20 -6.15 -0.45
CA SER A 315 11.26 -7.19 0.57
C SER A 315 9.87 -7.76 0.85
N PHE A 316 9.77 -8.90 1.54
CA PHE A 316 8.48 -9.48 1.91
C PHE A 316 8.59 -10.41 3.11
N VAL A 317 7.50 -10.48 3.87
CA VAL A 317 7.24 -11.50 4.88
C VAL A 317 6.29 -12.52 4.28
N CYS A 318 6.66 -13.80 4.27
CA CYS A 318 5.84 -14.91 3.78
C CYS A 318 4.84 -15.34 4.85
N PHE A 319 3.56 -15.40 4.51
CA PHE A 319 2.45 -15.77 5.40
C PHE A 319 1.91 -17.18 5.17
N ILE A 320 2.40 -17.87 4.13
CA ILE A 320 1.88 -19.18 3.73
C ILE A 320 1.90 -20.13 4.94
N ASP A 321 0.74 -20.68 5.30
CA ASP A 321 0.67 -21.82 6.21
C ASP A 321 1.08 -23.07 5.46
N TRP A 322 2.16 -23.69 5.93
CA TRP A 322 2.75 -24.87 5.33
C TRP A 322 2.18 -26.17 5.93
N GLY A 323 1.44 -26.09 7.05
CA GLY A 323 0.80 -27.22 7.71
C GLY A 323 -0.40 -27.76 6.92
N CYS A 324 -1.23 -26.88 6.36
CA CYS A 324 -2.37 -27.25 5.52
C CYS A 324 -2.00 -27.87 4.15
N ALA A 325 -0.73 -27.77 3.74
CA ALA A 325 -0.24 -28.26 2.45
C ALA A 325 0.35 -29.69 2.52
N ALA A 326 0.11 -30.42 3.62
CA ALA A 326 0.69 -31.75 3.92
C ALA A 326 0.29 -32.86 2.93
N ASN A 327 -0.72 -32.67 2.07
CA ASN A 327 -1.01 -33.56 0.96
C ASN A 327 -0.10 -33.23 -0.26
N THR A 328 1.16 -33.66 -0.12
CA THR A 328 2.21 -34.09 -1.08
C THR A 328 2.39 -33.48 -2.50
N THR A 329 1.52 -32.63 -3.04
CA THR A 329 1.76 -31.86 -4.29
C THR A 329 1.59 -30.34 -4.10
N GLY A 330 0.94 -29.90 -3.02
CA GLY A 330 0.73 -28.48 -2.71
C GLY A 330 2.00 -27.74 -2.26
N CYS A 331 2.80 -28.36 -1.38
CA CYS A 331 4.02 -27.75 -0.82
C CYS A 331 5.07 -27.36 -1.87
N ASP A 332 5.31 -28.21 -2.87
CA ASP A 332 6.31 -27.96 -3.92
C ASP A 332 5.91 -26.78 -4.81
N ASN A 333 4.61 -26.66 -5.09
CA ASN A 333 4.08 -25.55 -5.86
C ASN A 333 4.20 -24.22 -5.12
N LEU A 334 4.11 -24.23 -3.79
CA LEU A 334 4.22 -23.04 -2.95
C LEU A 334 5.68 -22.55 -2.84
N VAL A 335 6.66 -23.42 -2.60
CA VAL A 335 8.08 -23.00 -2.60
C VAL A 335 8.50 -22.52 -3.99
N ARG A 336 8.09 -23.22 -5.06
CA ARG A 336 8.31 -22.76 -6.45
C ARG A 336 7.64 -21.43 -6.74
N ARG A 337 6.51 -21.12 -6.09
CA ARG A 337 5.82 -19.83 -6.23
C ARG A 337 6.59 -18.73 -5.53
N VAL A 338 7.05 -18.94 -4.29
CA VAL A 338 7.92 -17.99 -3.58
C VAL A 338 9.18 -17.69 -4.39
N LYS A 339 9.83 -18.74 -4.92
CA LYS A 339 10.97 -18.63 -5.84
C LYS A 339 10.64 -17.76 -7.05
N ARG A 340 9.70 -18.20 -7.91
CA ARG A 340 9.42 -17.58 -9.21
C ARG A 340 8.83 -16.17 -9.10
N LYS A 341 7.98 -15.92 -8.10
CA LYS A 341 7.31 -14.62 -7.96
C LYS A 341 8.19 -13.59 -7.24
N TYR A 342 9.06 -14.00 -6.33
CA TYR A 342 9.79 -13.07 -5.48
C TYR A 342 11.31 -13.21 -5.61
N LEU A 343 11.89 -14.36 -5.26
CA LEU A 343 13.36 -14.51 -5.19
C LEU A 343 14.02 -14.36 -6.57
N ASP A 344 13.52 -15.04 -7.60
CA ASP A 344 14.04 -14.92 -8.98
C ASP A 344 13.89 -13.49 -9.52
N ARG A 345 12.97 -12.71 -8.96
CA ARG A 345 12.72 -11.31 -9.32
C ARG A 345 13.50 -10.33 -8.45
N GLY A 346 14.46 -10.79 -7.65
CA GLY A 346 15.30 -9.93 -6.82
C GLY A 346 14.56 -9.33 -5.61
N TRP A 347 13.59 -10.05 -5.04
CA TRP A 347 12.99 -9.68 -3.75
C TRP A 347 13.69 -10.37 -2.58
N SER A 348 13.67 -9.74 -1.41
CA SER A 348 14.29 -10.25 -0.19
C SER A 348 13.27 -10.81 0.80
N LEU A 349 13.48 -12.04 1.25
CA LEU A 349 12.65 -12.71 2.26
C LEU A 349 13.08 -12.26 3.68
N LEU A 350 12.12 -11.78 4.47
CA LEU A 350 12.35 -11.18 5.78
C LEU A 350 12.11 -12.10 6.99
N ASN A 351 11.39 -13.20 6.81
CA ASN A 351 11.15 -14.20 7.85
C ASN A 351 11.71 -15.56 7.45
N ARG A 352 12.10 -16.37 8.44
CA ARG A 352 12.45 -17.77 8.19
C ARG A 352 11.18 -18.56 7.89
N LEU A 353 11.22 -19.38 6.85
CA LEU A 353 10.18 -20.38 6.60
C LEU A 353 10.34 -21.52 7.62
N PRO A 354 9.33 -22.42 7.78
CA PRO A 354 9.51 -23.60 8.61
C PRO A 354 10.67 -24.47 8.11
N THR A 355 11.27 -25.25 9.01
CA THR A 355 12.55 -25.95 8.79
C THR A 355 12.57 -26.77 7.51
N THR A 356 11.53 -27.57 7.26
CA THR A 356 11.42 -28.41 6.06
C THR A 356 11.45 -27.60 4.77
N GLN A 357 10.76 -26.44 4.74
CA GLN A 357 10.71 -25.57 3.59
C GLN A 357 12.01 -24.77 3.42
N MET A 358 12.65 -24.38 4.52
CA MET A 358 13.99 -23.78 4.47
C MET A 358 15.03 -24.75 3.92
N GLN A 359 15.01 -26.01 4.35
CA GLN A 359 15.91 -27.05 3.81
C GLN A 359 15.67 -27.28 2.32
N ARG A 360 14.41 -27.28 1.88
CA ARG A 360 14.08 -27.36 0.44
C ARG A 360 14.61 -26.16 -0.34
N LEU A 361 14.46 -24.95 0.20
CA LEU A 361 15.00 -23.75 -0.43
C LEU A 361 16.53 -23.82 -0.49
N GLN A 362 17.19 -24.31 0.55
CA GLN A 362 18.65 -24.53 0.63
C GLN A 362 19.16 -25.55 -0.38
N GLY A 363 18.36 -26.58 -0.69
CA GLY A 363 18.69 -27.58 -1.70
C GLY A 363 18.59 -27.08 -3.14
N MET A 364 18.08 -25.87 -3.40
CA MET A 364 17.96 -25.32 -4.75
C MET A 364 19.32 -24.82 -5.28
N PRO A 365 19.66 -25.06 -6.55
CA PRO A 365 20.92 -24.58 -7.15
C PRO A 365 21.14 -23.07 -7.00
N GLU A 366 20.06 -22.28 -7.03
CA GLU A 366 20.08 -20.82 -6.98
C GLU A 366 20.27 -20.26 -5.56
N TYR A 367 20.14 -21.09 -4.52
CA TYR A 367 20.16 -20.63 -3.12
C TYR A 367 21.40 -19.81 -2.76
N ARG A 368 22.58 -20.28 -3.17
CA ARG A 368 23.84 -19.56 -2.93
C ARG A 368 23.86 -18.20 -3.61
N GLY A 369 23.21 -18.09 -4.77
CA GLY A 369 23.04 -16.82 -5.49
C GLY A 369 22.20 -15.84 -4.68
N TRP A 370 21.02 -16.27 -4.21
CA TRP A 370 20.15 -15.43 -3.37
C TRP A 370 20.81 -15.01 -2.07
N GLN A 371 21.57 -15.91 -1.43
CA GLN A 371 22.30 -15.59 -0.21
C GLN A 371 23.38 -14.52 -0.46
N LYS A 372 24.18 -14.68 -1.52
CA LYS A 372 25.20 -13.69 -1.91
C LYS A 372 24.60 -12.34 -2.29
N ALA A 373 23.41 -12.35 -2.90
CA ALA A 373 22.65 -11.16 -3.25
C ALA A 373 21.92 -10.51 -2.06
N GLY A 374 22.03 -11.05 -0.84
CA GLY A 374 21.38 -10.50 0.35
C GLY A 374 19.86 -10.69 0.37
N GLN A 375 19.31 -11.59 -0.45
CA GLN A 375 17.86 -11.82 -0.56
C GLN A 375 17.29 -12.71 0.55
N LEU A 376 18.15 -13.28 1.39
CA LEU A 376 17.77 -14.09 2.55
C LEU A 376 18.21 -13.33 3.81
N HIS A 377 17.45 -12.29 4.17
CA HIS A 377 17.75 -11.38 5.27
C HIS A 377 16.65 -11.46 6.33
N PHE A 378 16.87 -12.29 7.36
CA PHE A 378 15.84 -12.54 8.36
C PHE A 378 15.83 -11.44 9.42
N ASP A 379 14.82 -10.57 9.36
CA ASP A 379 14.62 -9.49 10.33
C ASP A 379 14.13 -10.08 11.66
N PRO A 380 14.82 -9.81 12.79
CA PRO A 380 14.41 -10.24 14.12
C PRO A 380 12.95 -9.94 14.48
N LYS A 381 12.38 -8.87 13.92
CA LYS A 381 10.96 -8.51 14.07
C LYS A 381 10.04 -9.65 13.61
N TYR A 382 10.42 -10.41 12.59
CA TYR A 382 9.59 -11.45 11.96
C TYR A 382 10.12 -12.89 12.18
N THR A 383 11.25 -13.07 12.86
CA THR A 383 11.80 -14.39 13.20
C THR A 383 11.22 -14.95 14.50
N GLY A 384 10.89 -16.24 14.52
CA GLY A 384 10.37 -16.93 15.71
C GLY A 384 8.84 -17.03 15.77
N MET A 385 8.15 -16.66 14.69
CA MET A 385 6.70 -16.78 14.60
C MET A 385 6.29 -18.15 14.12
N ASP A 386 5.43 -18.77 14.91
CA ASP A 386 4.59 -19.85 14.43
C ASP A 386 3.40 -19.23 13.70
N TRP A 387 3.51 -19.13 12.38
CA TRP A 387 2.46 -18.53 11.53
C TRP A 387 1.13 -19.27 11.63
N ALA A 388 1.12 -20.53 12.10
CA ALA A 388 -0.11 -21.27 12.41
C ALA A 388 -0.97 -20.58 13.49
N ASN A 389 -0.35 -19.81 14.39
CA ASN A 389 -1.04 -19.11 15.49
C ASN A 389 -1.36 -17.62 15.18
N VAL A 390 -0.97 -17.11 14.01
CA VAL A 390 -1.18 -15.70 13.62
C VAL A 390 -2.48 -15.51 12.84
N PHE A 391 -3.11 -16.59 12.40
CA PHE A 391 -4.43 -16.56 11.80
C PHE A 391 -5.46 -16.89 12.88
N PRO A 392 -6.41 -16.00 13.19
CA PRO A 392 -7.55 -16.40 14.00
C PRO A 392 -8.24 -17.55 13.27
N THR A 393 -8.29 -18.71 13.92
CA THR A 393 -9.21 -19.79 13.55
C THR A 393 -10.61 -19.24 13.79
N ASN A 394 -11.21 -18.68 12.74
CA ASN A 394 -12.65 -18.44 12.73
C ASN A 394 -13.35 -19.69 12.22
#